data_AF-S4PV93-F1
#
_entry.id   AF-S4PV93-F1
#
_cell.length_a   1.000
_cell.length_b   1.000
_cell.length_c   1.000
_cell.angle_alpha   90.00
_cell.angle_beta   90.00
_cell.angle_gamma   90.00
#
_symmetry.space_group_name_H-M   'P 1'
#
loop_
_entity.id
_entity.type
_entity.pdbx_description
1 polymer ?
#
loop_
_entity_poly.entity_id
_entity_poly.type
_entity_poly.pdbx_seq_one_letter_code
_entity_poly.pdbx_strand_id
1 'polypeptide(L)'
;MTEEKLDSVLASLCHNFDEDVFRKLKKAYDLLGKTQAAMEQLHMHYSSAVNESALEAVKPFLSEHTIEMKFQEMCQSVPTNKAPVCLLNLCENLFHVMR
;
A
#
# COMPACT_ATOMS: atom_id res chain seq x y z
N MET A 1 -20.92 -9.30 -3.94
CA MET A 1 -21.30 -9.20 -2.51
C MET A 1 -20.38 -9.97 -1.56
N THR A 2 -20.21 -11.30 -1.66
CA THR A 2 -19.30 -12.03 -0.75
C THR A 2 -17.83 -11.80 -1.10
N GLU A 3 -17.46 -11.96 -2.37
CA GLU A 3 -16.08 -11.77 -2.82
C GLU A 3 -15.58 -10.33 -2.65
N GLU A 4 -16.43 -9.33 -2.92
CA GLU A 4 -16.11 -7.92 -2.67
C GLU A 4 -15.82 -7.64 -1.19
N LYS A 5 -16.53 -8.31 -0.27
CA LYS A 5 -16.26 -8.21 1.16
C LYS A 5 -14.94 -8.88 1.54
N LEU A 6 -14.62 -10.03 0.94
CA LEU A 6 -13.34 -10.69 1.15
C LEU A 6 -12.19 -9.82 0.59
N ASP A 7 -12.38 -9.22 -0.58
CA ASP A 7 -11.43 -8.33 -1.22
C ASP A 7 -11.17 -7.07 -0.39
N SER A 8 -12.23 -6.45 0.17
CA SER A 8 -12.07 -5.31 1.08
C SER A 8 -11.27 -5.66 2.34
N VAL A 9 -11.46 -6.86 2.89
CA VAL A 9 -10.66 -7.34 4.04
C VAL A 9 -9.22 -7.64 3.59
N LEU A 10 -9.03 -8.22 2.40
CA LEU A 10 -7.72 -8.48 1.82
C LEU A 10 -6.90 -7.19 1.66
N ALA A 11 -7.53 -6.12 1.16
CA ALA A 11 -6.91 -4.80 1.04
C ALA A 11 -6.50 -4.22 2.39
N SER A 12 -7.32 -4.38 3.43
CA SER A 12 -7.01 -3.84 4.77
C SER A 12 -5.77 -4.49 5.42
N LEU A 13 -5.47 -5.74 5.06
CA LEU A 13 -4.30 -6.45 5.57
C LEU A 13 -2.98 -5.86 5.08
N CYS A 14 -2.99 -5.05 4.01
CA CYS A 14 -1.80 -4.41 3.46
C CYS A 14 -1.22 -3.30 4.36
N HIS A 15 -1.92 -2.80 5.38
CA HIS A 15 -1.41 -1.73 6.26
C HIS A 15 -1.35 -2.12 7.74
N ASN A 16 -1.92 -3.27 8.10
CA ASN A 16 -1.96 -3.80 9.46
C ASN A 16 -2.21 -5.31 9.38
N PHE A 17 -1.17 -6.07 9.04
CA PHE A 17 -1.31 -7.51 8.90
C PHE A 17 -1.78 -8.13 10.23
N ASP A 18 -2.86 -8.90 10.15
CA ASP A 18 -3.40 -9.69 11.25
C ASP A 18 -3.46 -11.16 10.81
N GLU A 19 -2.68 -12.00 11.47
CA GLU A 19 -2.55 -13.42 11.13
C GLU A 19 -3.88 -14.19 11.26
N ASP A 20 -4.69 -13.85 12.27
CA ASP A 20 -5.97 -14.51 12.51
C ASP A 20 -7.02 -14.13 11.46
N VAL A 21 -7.04 -12.85 11.05
CA VAL A 21 -7.88 -12.37 9.95
C VAL A 21 -7.42 -13.02 8.64
N PHE A 22 -6.12 -13.03 8.35
CA PHE A 22 -5.57 -13.66 7.15
C PHE A 22 -5.89 -15.16 7.08
N ARG A 23 -5.77 -15.88 8.19
CA ARG A 23 -6.10 -17.32 8.27
C ARG A 23 -7.57 -17.59 7.94
N LYS A 24 -8.49 -16.79 8.48
CA LYS A 24 -9.93 -16.89 8.19
C LYS A 24 -10.23 -16.54 6.73
N LEU A 25 -9.60 -15.49 6.22
CA LEU A 25 -9.75 -15.03 4.85
C LEU A 25 -9.28 -16.08 3.84
N LYS A 26 -8.08 -16.66 4.05
CA LYS A 26 -7.55 -17.75 3.24
C LYS A 26 -8.50 -18.94 3.22
N LYS A 27 -9.04 -19.34 4.37
CA LYS A 27 -10.03 -20.44 4.45
C LYS A 27 -11.32 -20.11 3.69
N ALA A 28 -11.78 -18.86 3.72
CA ALA A 28 -12.94 -18.44 2.95
C ALA A 28 -12.69 -18.53 1.43
N TYR A 29 -11.54 -18.07 0.94
CA TYR A 29 -11.16 -18.19 -0.47
C TYR A 29 -10.96 -19.65 -0.90
N ASP A 30 -10.43 -20.50 -0.02
CA ASP A 30 -10.26 -21.94 -0.26
C ASP A 30 -11.63 -22.64 -0.41
N LEU A 31 -12.59 -22.35 0.47
CA LEU A 31 -13.96 -22.85 0.36
C LEU A 31 -14.68 -22.40 -0.91
N LEU A 32 -14.28 -21.27 -1.48
CA LEU A 32 -14.81 -20.76 -2.75
C LEU A 32 -14.07 -21.34 -3.98
N GLY A 33 -12.97 -22.08 -3.80
CA GLY A 33 -12.12 -22.53 -4.91
C GLY A 33 -11.43 -21.38 -5.64
N LYS A 34 -11.22 -20.24 -4.97
CA LYS A 34 -10.75 -18.97 -5.56
C LYS A 34 -9.40 -18.50 -5.03
N THR A 35 -8.59 -19.41 -4.48
CA THR A 35 -7.28 -19.09 -3.90
C THR A 35 -6.34 -18.38 -4.87
N GLN A 36 -6.35 -18.73 -6.17
CA GLN A 36 -5.53 -18.06 -7.19
C GLN A 36 -5.94 -16.60 -7.40
N ALA A 37 -7.24 -16.34 -7.58
CA ALA A 37 -7.77 -14.98 -7.73
C ALA A 37 -7.47 -14.12 -6.50
N ALA A 38 -7.54 -14.73 -5.30
CA ALA A 38 -7.16 -14.05 -4.06
C ALA A 38 -5.68 -13.63 -4.05
N MET A 39 -4.78 -14.46 -4.57
CA MET A 39 -3.35 -14.11 -4.65
C MET A 39 -3.08 -12.99 -5.65
N GLU A 40 -3.80 -12.99 -6.78
CA GLU A 40 -3.74 -11.90 -7.76
C GLU A 40 -4.26 -10.57 -7.18
N GLN A 41 -5.38 -10.61 -6.47
CA GLN A 41 -5.92 -9.45 -5.74
C GLN A 41 -4.95 -8.95 -4.68
N LEU A 42 -4.35 -9.86 -3.88
CA LEU A 42 -3.39 -9.50 -2.86
C LEU A 42 -2.17 -8.79 -3.46
N HIS A 43 -1.64 -9.29 -4.58
CA HIS A 43 -0.53 -8.66 -5.28
C HIS A 43 -0.90 -7.25 -5.78
N MET A 44 -2.11 -7.06 -6.32
CA MET A 44 -2.60 -5.76 -6.74
C MET A 44 -2.73 -4.79 -5.56
N HIS A 45 -3.33 -5.23 -4.44
CA HIS A 45 -3.50 -4.41 -3.24
C HIS A 45 -2.15 -3.96 -2.66
N TYR A 46 -1.16 -4.85 -2.54
CA TYR A 46 0.18 -4.46 -2.10
C TYR A 46 0.85 -3.47 -3.05
N SER A 47 0.71 -3.68 -4.37
CA SER A 47 1.27 -2.75 -5.35
C SER A 47 0.66 -1.34 -5.20
N SER A 48 -0.66 -1.25 -5.00
CA SER A 48 -1.35 0.02 -4.76
C SER A 48 -0.94 0.64 -3.43
N ALA A 49 -0.94 -0.15 -2.34
CA ALA A 49 -0.60 0.31 -1.00
C ALA A 49 0.83 0.87 -0.93
N VAL A 50 1.81 0.21 -1.57
CA VAL A 50 3.19 0.72 -1.66
C VAL A 50 3.23 2.03 -2.45
N ASN A 51 2.58 2.09 -3.60
CA ASN A 51 2.58 3.29 -4.44
C ASN A 51 1.92 4.48 -3.75
N GLU A 52 0.73 4.28 -3.18
CA GLU A 52 -0.01 5.31 -2.45
C GLU A 52 0.76 5.79 -1.21
N SER A 53 1.28 4.85 -0.39
CA SER A 53 2.05 5.21 0.81
C SER A 53 3.32 5.97 0.46
N ALA A 54 3.99 5.62 -0.64
CA ALA A 54 5.17 6.34 -1.10
C ALA A 54 4.83 7.77 -1.56
N LEU A 55 3.74 7.93 -2.32
CA LEU A 55 3.28 9.25 -2.75
C LEU A 55 2.89 10.12 -1.56
N GLU A 56 2.06 9.61 -0.64
CA GLU A 56 1.65 10.33 0.56
C GLU A 56 2.84 10.71 1.45
N ALA A 57 3.86 9.87 1.54
CA ALA A 57 5.05 10.17 2.33
C ALA A 57 5.90 11.31 1.75
N VAL A 58 5.90 11.52 0.43
CA VAL A 58 6.71 12.56 -0.23
C VAL A 58 5.95 13.89 -0.33
N LYS A 59 4.62 13.86 -0.50
CA LYS A 59 3.76 15.06 -0.66
C LYS A 59 4.06 16.21 0.31
N PRO A 60 4.25 15.99 1.63
CA PRO A 60 4.50 17.08 2.59
C PRO A 60 5.79 17.87 2.36
N PHE A 61 6.72 17.32 1.58
CA PHE A 61 8.05 17.91 1.33
C PHE A 61 8.09 18.74 0.05
N LEU A 62 7.03 18.70 -0.77
CA LEU A 62 6.93 19.40 -2.03
C LEU A 62 6.37 20.81 -1.84
N SER A 63 6.93 21.78 -2.56
CA SER A 63 6.43 23.16 -2.60
C SER A 63 5.17 23.27 -3.46
N GLU A 64 5.10 22.47 -4.52
CA GLU A 64 4.01 22.38 -5.47
C GLU A 64 3.78 20.91 -5.79
N HIS A 65 2.51 20.48 -5.83
CA HIS A 65 2.14 19.15 -6.29
C HIS A 65 0.86 19.24 -7.11
N THR A 66 0.83 18.51 -8.22
CA THR A 66 -0.39 18.27 -9.00
C THR A 66 -0.75 16.79 -8.92
N ILE A 67 -2.03 16.48 -9.12
CA ILE A 67 -2.53 15.09 -9.06
C ILE A 67 -1.85 14.20 -10.11
N GLU A 68 -1.36 14.78 -11.20
CA GLU A 68 -0.74 14.07 -12.33
C GLU A 68 0.79 13.88 -12.19
N MET A 69 1.41 14.45 -11.16
CA MET A 69 2.85 14.40 -11.00
C MET A 69 3.33 12.98 -10.70
N LYS A 70 4.31 12.48 -11.44
CA LYS A 70 4.85 11.13 -11.25
C LYS A 70 5.73 11.09 -10.00
N PHE A 71 5.79 9.94 -9.33
CA PHE A 71 6.64 9.75 -8.13
C PHE A 71 8.10 10.15 -8.36
N GLN A 72 8.66 9.85 -9.55
CA GLN A 72 10.03 10.24 -9.90
C GLN A 72 10.21 11.76 -9.95
N GLU A 73 9.23 12.49 -10.47
CA GLU A 73 9.24 13.96 -10.55
C GLU A 73 9.11 14.53 -9.13
N MET A 74 8.22 13.95 -8.30
CA MET A 74 8.08 14.34 -6.89
C MET A 74 9.42 14.23 -6.15
N CYS A 75 10.12 13.10 -6.29
CA CYS A 75 11.43 12.90 -5.68
C CYS A 75 12.47 13.93 -6.13
N GLN A 76 12.45 14.34 -7.40
CA GLN A 76 13.35 15.37 -7.93
C GLN A 76 13.01 16.78 -7.41
N SER A 77 11.75 17.04 -7.08
CA SER A 77 11.29 18.31 -6.53
C SER A 77 11.48 18.46 -5.02
N VAL A 78 11.91 17.40 -4.31
CA VAL A 78 12.23 17.48 -2.88
C VAL A 78 13.49 18.33 -2.68
N PRO A 79 13.43 19.41 -1.87
CA PRO A 79 14.61 20.21 -1.54
C PRO A 79 15.71 19.37 -0.87
N THR A 80 16.96 19.54 -1.29
CA THR A 80 18.10 18.73 -0.79
C THR A 80 18.26 18.78 0.73
N ASN A 81 17.94 19.91 1.36
CA ASN A 81 17.97 20.06 2.82
C ASN A 81 16.84 19.30 3.55
N LYS A 82 15.77 18.91 2.84
CA LYS A 82 14.66 18.11 3.37
C LYS A 82 14.77 16.62 3.01
N ALA A 83 15.63 16.26 2.06
CA ALA A 83 15.75 14.89 1.55
C ALA A 83 15.98 13.82 2.64
N PRO A 84 16.85 14.01 3.66
CA PRO A 84 17.02 13.00 4.72
C PRO A 84 15.74 12.75 5.53
N VAL A 85 15.00 13.81 5.87
CA VAL A 85 13.74 13.71 6.63
C VAL A 85 12.63 13.11 5.77
N CYS A 86 12.58 13.47 4.49
CA CYS A 86 11.67 12.87 3.52
C CYS A 86 11.91 11.37 3.37
N LEU A 87 13.18 10.95 3.29
CA LEU A 87 13.53 9.53 3.17
C LEU A 87 13.15 8.75 4.44
N LEU A 88 13.39 9.32 5.62
CA LEU A 88 12.96 8.70 6.87
C LEU A 88 11.44 8.52 6.91
N ASN A 89 10.68 9.57 6.59
CA ASN A 89 9.22 9.51 6.53
C ASN A 89 8.74 8.44 5.52
N LEU A 90 9.37 8.36 4.35
CA LEU A 90 9.09 7.33 3.35
C LEU A 90 9.34 5.91 3.90
N CYS A 91 10.48 5.68 4.55
CA CYS A 91 10.80 4.39 5.15
C CYS A 91 9.80 4.00 6.25
N GLU A 92 9.41 4.93 7.12
CA GLU A 92 8.43 4.69 8.18
C GLU A 92 7.05 4.33 7.61
N ASN A 93 6.58 5.07 6.59
CA ASN A 93 5.30 4.79 5.93
C ASN A 93 5.32 3.43 5.21
N LEU A 94 6.39 3.09 4.50
CA LEU A 94 6.52 1.78 3.86
C LEU A 94 6.62 0.64 4.86
N PHE A 95 7.21 0.86 6.04
CA PHE A 95 7.26 -0.14 7.10
C PHE A 95 5.86 -0.55 7.56
N HIS A 96 4.90 0.39 7.60
CA HIS A 96 3.50 0.06 7.90
C HIS A 96 2.83 -0.83 6.85
N VAL A 97 3.30 -0.80 5.60
CA VAL A 97 2.79 -1.66 4.53
C VAL A 97 3.40 -3.07 4.58
N MET A 98 4.66 -3.17 5.00
CA MET A 98 5.44 -4.42 4.95
C MET A 98 5.48 -5.18 6.29
N ARG A 99 4.75 -4.72 7.31
CA ARG A 99 4.77 -5.28 8.66
C ARG A 99 3.82 -6.46 8.83
#